data_AF-A0ABD3KLE7-F1
#
_entry.id   AF-A0ABD3KLE7-F1
#
_cell.length_a   1.000
_cell.length_b   1.000
_cell.length_c   1.000
_cell.angle_alpha   90.00
_cell.angle_beta   90.00
_cell.angle_gamma   90.00
#
_symmetry.space_group_name_H-M   'P 1'
#
loop_
_entity.id
_entity.type
_entity.pdbx_description
1 polymer ?
#
loop_
_entity_poly.entity_id
_entity_poly.type
_entity_poly.pdbx_seq_one_letter_code
_entity_poly.pdbx_strand_id
1 'polypeptide(L)'
;MCLMEAHFGVDVATPPQELTHLYDSIFERFDCDGNGAVDLEQFRSEMRKIMPAITDGLGSCPIQMVLEDDGSSFLKHAADLEASKLSDGEAKS
;
A
#
# COMPACT_ATOMS: atom_id res chain seq x y z
N MET A 1 13.30 9.15 -10.85
CA MET A 1 12.58 8.32 -11.83
C MET A 1 11.47 7.63 -11.05
N CYS A 2 10.25 8.15 -11.12
CA CYS A 2 9.11 7.53 -10.42
C CYS A 2 8.66 6.32 -11.24
N LEU A 3 8.70 5.13 -10.65
CA LEU A 3 8.11 3.94 -11.24
C LEU A 3 6.59 4.11 -11.18
N MET A 4 5.99 4.57 -12.27
CA MET A 4 4.54 4.48 -12.44
C MET A 4 4.23 3.04 -12.82
N GLU A 5 4.02 2.20 -11.81
CA GLU A 5 3.51 0.85 -12.00
C GLU A 5 2.05 0.97 -12.48
N ALA A 6 1.86 0.96 -13.80
CA ALA A 6 0.54 1.09 -14.44
C ALA A 6 -0.31 -0.20 -14.34
N HIS A 7 0.28 -1.26 -13.80
CA HIS A 7 -0.37 -2.53 -13.49
C HIS A 7 -0.67 -2.51 -12.00
N PHE A 8 -1.84 -1.98 -11.62
CA PHE A 8 -2.32 -1.83 -10.24
C PHE A 8 -2.48 -3.17 -9.48
N GLY A 9 -1.41 -3.95 -9.33
CA GLY A 9 -1.47 -5.32 -8.82
C GLY A 9 -2.24 -6.30 -9.71
N VAL A 10 -2.55 -5.93 -10.96
CA VAL A 10 -3.12 -6.86 -11.94
C VAL A 10 -2.05 -7.87 -12.31
N ASP A 11 -2.34 -9.14 -12.04
CA ASP A 11 -1.51 -10.33 -12.24
C ASP A 11 -0.78 -10.26 -13.60
N VAL A 12 0.41 -9.65 -13.59
CA VAL A 12 1.35 -9.78 -14.69
C VAL A 12 1.78 -11.23 -14.63
N ALA A 13 1.59 -11.95 -15.74
CA ALA A 13 2.01 -13.33 -15.95
C ALA A 13 3.55 -13.45 -15.91
N THR A 14 4.11 -13.12 -14.76
CA THR A 14 5.46 -13.45 -14.35
C THR A 14 5.40 -14.94 -14.02
N PRO A 15 6.36 -15.76 -14.47
CA PRO A 15 6.34 -17.19 -14.18
C PRO A 15 6.16 -17.42 -12.67
N PRO A 16 5.21 -18.27 -12.23
CA PRO A 16 4.81 -18.38 -10.83
C PRO A 16 5.98 -18.60 -9.87
N GLN A 17 7.02 -19.29 -10.33
CA GLN A 17 8.21 -19.63 -9.56
C GLN A 17 9.07 -18.41 -9.20
N GLU A 18 9.18 -17.42 -10.08
CA GLU A 18 9.97 -16.20 -9.83
C GLU A 18 9.23 -15.25 -8.88
N LEU A 19 7.90 -15.21 -8.97
CA LEU A 19 7.06 -14.46 -8.02
C LEU A 19 7.11 -15.07 -6.63
N THR A 20 6.98 -16.40 -6.52
CA THR A 20 7.08 -17.09 -5.23
C THR A 20 8.40 -16.76 -4.55
N HIS A 21 9.54 -16.86 -5.25
CA HIS A 21 10.83 -16.50 -4.67
C HIS A 21 10.94 -15.04 -4.24
N LEU A 22 10.35 -14.11 -5.00
CA LEU A 22 10.33 -12.69 -4.64
C LEU A 22 9.48 -12.45 -3.40
N TYR A 23 8.28 -13.01 -3.35
CA TYR A 23 7.39 -12.90 -2.19
C TYR A 23 7.98 -13.56 -0.95
N ASP A 24 8.58 -14.74 -1.07
CA ASP A 24 9.24 -15.44 0.03
C ASP A 24 10.39 -14.60 0.59
N SER A 25 11.24 -14.04 -0.27
CA SER A 25 12.36 -13.19 0.15
C SER A 25 11.91 -11.89 0.83
N ILE A 26 10.75 -11.36 0.45
CA ILE A 26 10.15 -10.19 1.10
C ILE A 26 9.56 -10.62 2.44
N PHE A 27 8.81 -11.72 2.47
CA PHE A 27 8.16 -12.24 3.66
C PHE A 27 9.16 -12.57 4.77
N GLU A 28 10.29 -13.21 4.43
CA GLU A 28 11.39 -13.47 5.36
C GLU A 28 11.96 -12.21 6.04
N ARG A 29 11.83 -11.03 5.41
CA ARG A 29 12.24 -9.76 6.04
C ARG A 29 11.21 -9.23 7.03
N PHE A 30 9.95 -9.59 6.87
CA PHE A 30 8.88 -9.18 7.77
C PHE A 30 8.71 -10.15 8.94
N ASP A 31 8.80 -11.46 8.68
CA ASP A 31 8.73 -12.52 9.67
C ASP A 31 10.05 -12.63 10.46
N CYS A 32 10.25 -11.67 11.37
CA CYS A 32 11.49 -11.53 12.13
C CYS A 32 11.70 -12.66 13.16
N ASP A 33 10.64 -13.34 13.58
CA ASP A 33 10.69 -14.44 14.54
C ASP A 33 10.62 -15.82 13.87
N GLY A 34 10.42 -15.87 12.54
CA GLY A 34 10.44 -17.09 11.73
C GLY A 34 9.27 -18.01 12.05
N ASN A 35 8.13 -17.46 12.48
CA ASN A 35 6.97 -18.23 12.89
C ASN A 35 6.05 -18.60 11.71
N GLY A 36 6.36 -18.09 10.51
CA GLY A 36 5.59 -18.30 9.28
C GLY A 36 4.41 -17.33 9.11
N ALA A 37 4.30 -16.30 9.96
CA ALA A 37 3.27 -15.28 9.93
C ALA A 37 3.89 -13.91 10.23
N VAL A 38 3.26 -12.86 9.69
CA VAL A 38 3.64 -11.47 10.00
C VAL A 38 2.60 -10.91 10.97
N ASP A 39 3.02 -10.66 12.21
CA ASP A 39 2.19 -10.00 13.20
C ASP A 39 2.17 -8.47 12.99
N LEU A 40 1.26 -7.81 13.71
CA LEU A 40 1.05 -6.37 13.57
C LEU A 40 2.28 -5.54 14.02
N GLU A 41 3.02 -6.00 15.02
CA GLU A 41 4.23 -5.34 15.49
C GLU A 41 5.37 -5.48 14.47
N GLN A 42 5.56 -6.69 13.93
CA GLN A 42 6.49 -6.97 12.84
C GLN A 42 6.19 -6.10 11.61
N PHE A 43 4.94 -6.12 11.14
CA PHE A 43 4.51 -5.30 10.02
C PHE A 43 4.78 -3.81 10.27
N ARG A 44 4.40 -3.31 11.45
CA ARG A 44 4.60 -1.90 11.81
C ARG A 44 6.07 -1.53 11.92
N SER A 45 6.91 -2.42 12.45
CA SER A 45 8.35 -2.21 12.57
C SER A 45 8.99 -2.09 11.19
N GLU A 46 8.67 -3.02 10.29
CA GLU A 46 9.28 -3.05 8.96
C GLU A 46 8.74 -1.94 8.05
N MET A 47 7.44 -1.66 8.12
CA MET A 47 6.84 -0.50 7.45
C MET A 47 7.46 0.82 7.88
N ARG A 48 7.88 0.99 9.14
CA ARG A 48 8.58 2.20 9.58
C ARG A 48 9.96 2.39 8.95
N LYS A 49 10.61 1.30 8.51
CA LYS A 49 11.90 1.37 7.80
C LYS A 49 11.69 1.64 6.31
N ILE A 50 10.63 1.08 5.73
CA ILE A 50 10.33 1.17 4.30
C ILE A 50 9.66 2.51 3.94
N MET A 51 8.69 2.97 4.74
CA MET A 51 7.93 4.20 4.50
C MET A 51 8.79 5.44 4.25
N PRO A 52 9.90 5.70 4.97
CA PRO A 52 10.78 6.84 4.70
C PRO A 52 11.42 6.80 3.31
N ALA A 53 11.85 5.62 2.85
CA ALA A 53 12.42 5.46 1.51
C ALA A 53 11.36 5.67 0.42
N ILE A 54 10.12 5.25 0.71
CA ILE A 54 8.96 5.51 -0.15
C ILE A 54 8.66 7.03 -0.19
N THR A 55 8.69 7.73 0.95
CA THR A 55 8.44 9.18 0.98
C THR A 55 9.51 9.98 0.22
N ASP A 56 10.78 9.57 0.28
CA ASP A 56 11.86 10.19 -0.49
C ASP A 56 11.69 9.93 -2.00
N GLY A 57 11.23 8.73 -2.36
CA GLY A 57 10.96 8.33 -3.74
C GLY A 57 9.67 8.91 -4.34
N LEU A 58 8.66 9.23 -3.52
CA LEU A 58 7.38 9.78 -3.98
C LEU A 58 7.43 11.30 -4.19
N GLY A 59 8.21 12.04 -3.41
CA GLY A 59 8.29 13.50 -3.52
C GLY A 59 6.90 14.15 -3.48
N SER A 60 6.56 14.95 -4.51
CA SER A 60 5.24 15.58 -4.69
C SER A 60 4.29 14.77 -5.59
N CYS A 61 4.59 13.50 -5.88
CA CYS A 61 3.75 12.69 -6.75
C CYS A 61 2.52 12.20 -5.98
N PRO A 62 1.31 12.32 -6.55
CA PRO A 62 0.11 11.76 -5.94
C PRO A 62 0.17 10.23 -5.96
N ILE A 63 -0.30 9.59 -4.89
CA ILE A 63 -0.52 8.14 -4.84
C ILE A 63 -1.89 7.87 -5.48
N GLN A 64 -1.92 7.05 -6.53
CA GLN A 64 -3.15 6.58 -7.15
C GLN A 64 -3.43 5.13 -6.72
N MET A 65 -4.64 4.87 -6.21
CA MET A 65 -5.05 3.55 -5.72
C MET A 65 -6.35 3.13 -6.40
N VAL A 66 -6.44 1.85 -6.79
CA VAL A 66 -7.68 1.23 -7.29
C VAL A 66 -8.40 0.59 -6.11
N LEU A 67 -9.68 0.90 -5.96
CA LEU A 67 -10.52 0.42 -4.88
C LEU A 67 -11.69 -0.37 -5.47
N GLU A 68 -12.12 -1.39 -4.76
CA GLU A 68 -13.33 -2.14 -5.12
C GLU A 68 -14.57 -1.25 -5.00
N ASP A 69 -15.44 -1.32 -6.01
CA ASP A 69 -16.65 -0.48 -6.08
C ASP A 69 -17.86 -1.10 -5.36
N ASP A 70 -17.69 -2.28 -4.76
CA ASP A 70 -18.78 -3.12 -4.23
C ASP A 70 -19.44 -2.60 -2.92
N GLY A 71 -19.09 -1.39 -2.50
CA GLY A 71 -19.67 -0.73 -1.33
C GLY A 71 -19.24 -1.32 0.02
N SER A 72 -18.41 -2.37 0.02
CA SER A 72 -17.85 -2.98 1.23
C SER A 72 -16.40 -2.57 1.49
N SER A 73 -15.72 -2.00 0.48
CA SER A 73 -14.34 -1.54 0.58
C SER A 73 -14.16 -0.47 1.68
N PHE A 74 -13.49 -0.85 2.77
CA PHE A 74 -13.17 0.06 3.89
C PHE A 74 -12.36 1.28 3.46
N LEU A 75 -11.45 1.10 2.50
CA LEU A 75 -10.60 2.19 2.02
C LEU A 75 -11.39 3.19 1.18
N LYS A 76 -12.40 2.74 0.43
CA LYS A 76 -13.32 3.62 -0.29
C LYS A 76 -14.12 4.47 0.69
N HIS A 77 -14.70 3.86 1.72
CA HIS A 77 -15.42 4.59 2.78
C HIS A 77 -14.54 5.61 3.49
N ALA A 78 -13.30 5.25 3.81
CA ALA A 78 -12.35 6.16 4.44
C ALA A 78 -12.02 7.35 3.52
N ALA A 79 -11.79 7.11 2.23
CA ALA A 79 -11.53 8.15 1.24
C ALA A 79 -12.72 9.10 1.07
N ASP A 80 -13.94 8.56 0.93
CA ASP A 80 -15.18 9.35 0.78
C ASP A 80 -15.44 10.22 2.03
N LEU A 81 -15.17 9.67 3.22
CA LEU A 81 -15.31 10.39 4.49
C LEU A 81 -14.33 11.57 4.58
N GLU A 82 -13.05 11.35 4.25
CA GLU A 82 -12.05 12.44 4.25
C GLU A 82 -12.35 13.49 3.17
N ALA A 83 -12.79 13.06 1.98
CA ALA A 83 -13.21 13.98 0.91
C ALA A 83 -14.41 14.86 1.35
N SER A 84 -15.36 14.29 2.09
CA SER A 84 -16.52 15.02 2.62
C SER A 84 -16.09 16.11 3.61
N LYS A 85 -15.07 15.87 4.44
CA LYS A 85 -14.54 16.86 5.39
C LYS A 85 -13.88 18.06 4.71
N LEU A 86 -13.27 17.86 3.54
CA LEU A 86 -12.67 18.93 2.76
C LEU A 86 -13.74 19.87 2.19
N SER A 87 -14.92 19.33 1.82
CA SER A 87 -16.02 20.12 1.27
C SER A 87 -16.75 20.98 2.32
N ASP A 88 -16.79 20.56 3.59
CA ASP A 88 -17.45 21.31 4.67
C ASP A 88 -16.62 22.52 5.14
N GLY A 89 -15.31 22.53 4.86
CA GLY A 89 -14.39 23.62 5.21
C GLY A 89 -14.51 24.87 4.33
N GLU A 90 -15.00 24.75 3.09
CA GLU A 90 -15.20 25.90 2.18
C GLU A 90 -16.52 26.66 2.43
N ALA A 91 -17.48 26.07 3.16
CA ALA A 91 -18.79 26.68 3.42
C ALA A 91 -18.80 27.64 4.64
N LYS A 92 -17.65 27.88 5.28
CA LYS A 92 -17.55 28.64 6.54
C LYS A 92 -16.59 29.84 6.51
N SER A 93 -16.17 30.31 5.33
CA SER A 93 -15.34 31.51 5.20
C SER A 93 -16.06 32.68 4.57
#